data_AF-A0A2E1VVZ8-F1
#
_entry.id   AF-A0A2E1VVZ8-F1
#
_cell.length_a   1.000
_cell.length_b   1.000
_cell.length_c   1.000
_cell.angle_alpha   90.00
_cell.angle_beta   90.00
_cell.angle_gamma   90.00
#
_symmetry.space_group_name_H-M   'P 1'
#
loop_
_entity.id
_entity.type
_entity.pdbx_description
1 polymer ?
#
loop_
_entity_poly.entity_id
_entity_poly.type
_entity_poly.pdbx_seq_one_letter_code
_entity_poly.pdbx_strand_id
1 'polypeptide(L)'
;MKRGFRFAGESGELDFFALANRARTRGTRPGALFFDLIANHRVEYITLADEEAARAKLRELREGPTVRSVDRVEPAQPAPVLSEESRIVAACLQAAREHGFQDPFRVAQMGKGWTREQWDDARLRYAAERRDAVM
;
A
#
# COMPACT_ATOMS: atom_id res chain seq x y z
N MET A 1 15.41 14.81 41.28
CA MET A 1 14.35 15.33 40.38
C MET A 1 13.56 14.13 39.84
N LYS A 2 12.40 13.81 40.42
CA LYS A 2 11.57 12.66 39.97
C LYS A 2 10.91 13.05 38.65
N ARG A 3 11.49 12.66 37.51
CA ARG A 3 10.82 12.76 36.20
C ARG A 3 9.80 11.62 36.09
N GLY A 4 8.66 11.78 36.77
CA GLY A 4 7.54 10.88 36.62
C GLY A 4 6.86 11.15 35.28
N PHE A 5 7.00 10.23 34.33
CA PHE A 5 6.24 10.20 33.09
C PHE A 5 4.73 10.26 33.42
N ARG A 6 4.00 11.25 32.91
CA ARG A 6 2.54 11.34 33.04
C ARG A 6 1.85 11.20 31.69
N PHE A 7 2.18 10.15 30.94
CA PHE A 7 1.24 9.63 29.96
C PHE A 7 0.25 8.75 30.74
N ALA A 8 -0.76 9.39 31.33
CA ALA A 8 -1.81 8.69 32.07
C ALA A 8 -3.10 8.68 31.24
N GLY A 9 -3.70 7.50 31.10
CA GLY A 9 -4.92 7.30 30.29
C GLY A 9 -4.66 7.26 28.79
N GLU A 10 -5.73 7.11 28.02
CA GLU A 10 -5.67 6.91 26.55
C GLU A 10 -5.05 8.10 25.81
N SER A 11 -5.29 9.34 26.26
CA SER A 11 -4.69 10.53 25.66
C SER A 11 -3.16 10.53 25.78
N GLY A 12 -2.64 10.09 26.94
CA GLY A 12 -1.19 10.03 27.14
C GLY A 12 -0.54 8.93 26.31
N GLU A 13 -1.23 7.80 26.12
CA GLU A 13 -0.77 6.74 25.22
C GLU A 13 -0.65 7.26 23.78
N LEU A 14 -1.65 8.02 23.32
CA LEU A 14 -1.65 8.62 21.99
C LEU A 14 -0.48 9.60 21.80
N ASP A 15 -0.25 10.49 22.75
CA ASP A 15 0.85 11.47 22.69
C ASP A 15 2.21 10.78 22.59
N PHE A 16 2.43 9.70 23.34
CA PHE A 16 3.66 8.92 23.29
C PHE A 16 3.93 8.37 21.88
N PHE A 17 2.92 7.75 21.26
CA PHE A 17 3.05 7.20 19.92
C PHE A 17 3.19 8.28 18.85
N ALA A 18 2.53 9.42 19.01
CA ALA A 18 2.64 10.54 18.10
C ALA A 18 4.05 11.16 18.14
N LEU A 19 4.63 11.35 19.34
CA LEU A 19 6.02 11.80 19.48
C LEU A 19 7.02 10.78 18.92
N ALA A 20 6.77 9.48 19.09
CA ALA A 20 7.59 8.42 18.51
C ALA A 20 7.56 8.47 16.97
N ASN A 21 6.38 8.66 16.39
CA ASN A 21 6.22 8.75 14.93
C ASN A 21 6.92 10.00 14.37
N ARG A 22 6.77 11.14 15.04
CA ARG A 22 7.44 12.37 14.64
C ARG A 22 8.95 12.22 14.69
N ALA A 23 9.48 11.67 15.78
CA ALA A 23 10.91 11.45 15.94
C ALA A 23 11.47 10.53 14.84
N ARG A 24 10.72 9.48 14.49
CA ARG A 24 11.06 8.56 13.39
C ARG A 24 11.04 9.22 12.01
N THR A 25 10.05 10.08 11.75
CA THR A 25 9.84 10.68 10.42
C THR A 25 10.74 11.89 10.16
N ARG A 26 11.04 12.69 11.20
CA ARG A 26 11.76 13.96 11.07
C ARG A 26 13.16 13.94 11.67
N GLY A 27 13.46 13.00 12.55
CA GLY A 27 14.74 12.97 13.26
C GLY A 27 15.85 12.32 12.45
N THR A 28 16.97 13.03 12.28
CA THR A 28 18.23 12.43 11.80
C THR A 28 18.76 11.39 12.80
N ARG A 29 18.46 11.56 14.09
CA ARG A 29 18.75 10.60 15.19
C ARG A 29 17.46 10.35 15.98
N PRO A 30 16.60 9.44 15.51
CA PRO A 30 15.21 9.33 15.99
C PRO A 30 15.12 9.00 17.48
N GLY A 31 15.98 8.13 18.02
CA GLY A 31 15.97 7.79 19.44
C GLY A 31 16.34 8.96 20.37
N ALA A 32 17.33 9.77 19.97
CA ALA A 32 17.74 10.94 20.75
C ALA A 32 16.67 12.04 20.69
N LEU A 33 16.08 12.27 19.52
CA LEU A 33 15.00 13.24 19.36
C LEU A 33 13.75 12.81 20.14
N PHE A 34 13.41 11.53 20.13
CA PHE A 34 12.29 11.00 20.91
C PHE A 34 12.47 11.24 22.41
N PHE A 35 13.67 10.94 22.93
CA PHE A 35 13.98 11.17 24.34
C PHE A 35 13.89 12.64 24.71
N ASP A 36 14.38 13.55 23.86
CA ASP A 36 14.28 15.00 24.06
C ASP A 36 12.83 15.48 24.06
N LEU A 37 12.03 15.02 23.10
CA LEU A 37 10.62 15.38 22.98
C LEU A 37 9.81 14.97 24.21
N ILE A 38 10.07 13.77 24.72
CA ILE A 38 9.43 13.25 25.93
C ILE A 38 9.93 13.96 27.18
N ALA A 39 11.25 14.12 27.33
CA ALA A 39 11.86 14.70 28.52
C ALA A 39 11.42 16.16 28.73
N ASN A 40 11.15 16.88 27.64
CA ASN A 40 10.68 18.26 27.66
C ASN A 40 9.16 18.38 27.43
N HIS A 41 8.43 17.27 27.34
CA HIS A 41 6.97 17.24 27.14
C HIS A 41 6.48 18.09 25.96
N ARG A 42 7.22 18.02 24.84
CA ARG A 42 7.07 18.84 23.64
C ARG A 42 5.92 18.38 22.73
N VAL A 43 4.73 18.25 23.31
CA VAL A 43 3.50 17.77 22.63
C VAL A 43 2.96 18.77 21.61
N GLU A 44 3.34 20.04 21.68
CA GLU A 44 3.03 21.07 20.69
C GLU A 44 3.63 20.78 19.31
N TYR A 45 4.63 19.89 19.27
CA TYR A 45 5.19 19.40 18.03
C TYR A 45 4.43 18.17 17.54
N ILE A 46 3.33 17.73 18.10
CA ILE A 46 2.54 16.68 17.48
C ILE A 46 1.77 17.28 16.29
N THR A 47 1.88 16.68 15.10
CA THR A 47 1.03 17.05 13.97
C THR A 47 -0.19 16.14 13.88
N LEU A 48 -1.24 16.58 13.19
CA LEU A 48 -2.41 15.74 12.92
C LEU A 48 -2.02 14.41 12.23
N ALA A 49 -1.05 14.43 11.31
CA ALA A 49 -0.55 13.22 10.67
C ALA A 49 0.15 12.26 11.65
N ASP A 50 0.83 12.80 12.67
CA ASP A 50 1.45 11.99 13.72
C ASP A 50 0.39 11.36 14.64
N GLU A 51 -0.68 12.09 14.96
CA GLU A 51 -1.82 11.55 15.71
C GLU A 51 -2.55 10.45 14.94
N GLU A 52 -2.81 10.66 13.65
CA GLU A 52 -3.48 9.65 12.80
C GLU A 52 -2.63 8.37 12.71
N ALA A 53 -1.33 8.51 12.50
CA ALA A 53 -0.40 7.37 12.49
C ALA A 53 -0.35 6.67 13.85
N ALA A 54 -0.36 7.43 14.95
CA ALA A 54 -0.42 6.89 16.31
C ALA A 54 -1.71 6.11 16.56
N ARG A 55 -2.87 6.65 16.14
CA ARG A 55 -4.18 5.97 16.24
C ARG A 55 -4.20 4.68 15.43
N ALA A 56 -3.69 4.71 14.20
CA ALA A 56 -3.59 3.51 13.36
C ALA A 56 -2.74 2.43 14.03
N LYS A 57 -1.61 2.82 14.62
CA LYS A 57 -0.71 1.89 15.31
C LYS A 57 -1.30 1.31 16.60
N LEU A 58 -1.99 2.14 17.38
CA LEU A 58 -2.73 1.69 18.57
C LEU A 58 -3.83 0.71 18.20
N ARG A 59 -4.54 0.99 17.10
CA ARG A 59 -5.54 0.07 16.56
C ARG A 59 -4.92 -1.26 16.14
N GLU A 60 -3.80 -1.25 15.42
CA GLU A 60 -3.08 -2.48 15.04
C GLU A 60 -2.62 -3.29 16.25
N LEU A 61 -2.18 -2.63 17.33
CA LEU A 61 -1.76 -3.31 18.56
C LEU A 61 -2.95 -3.92 19.32
N ARG A 62 -4.11 -3.26 19.31
CA ARG A 62 -5.31 -3.69 20.05
C ARG A 62 -6.14 -4.73 19.27
N GLU A 63 -6.32 -4.53 17.98
CA GLU A 63 -7.22 -5.32 17.11
C GLU A 63 -6.45 -6.33 16.24
N GLY A 64 -5.11 -6.33 16.30
CA GLY A 64 -4.25 -7.06 15.38
C GLY A 64 -4.01 -6.28 14.08
N PRO A 65 -3.08 -6.75 13.22
CA PRO A 65 -2.78 -6.07 11.98
C PRO A 65 -4.06 -5.93 11.16
N THR A 66 -4.50 -4.68 10.98
CA THR A 66 -5.55 -4.39 10.01
C THR A 66 -4.90 -4.62 8.66
N VAL A 67 -5.05 -5.84 8.13
CA VAL A 67 -4.69 -6.13 6.75
C VAL A 67 -5.56 -5.20 5.92
N ARG A 68 -5.03 -4.02 5.54
CA ARG A 68 -5.60 -3.28 4.43
C ARG A 68 -5.61 -4.28 3.29
N SER A 69 -6.80 -4.56 2.77
CA SER A 69 -7.07 -5.46 1.65
C SER A 69 -6.46 -4.92 0.36
N VAL A 70 -5.16 -4.68 0.35
CA VAL A 70 -4.35 -4.33 -0.82
C VAL A 70 -3.35 -5.45 -1.11
N ASP A 71 -3.01 -6.28 -0.10
CA ASP A 71 -2.13 -7.45 -0.25
C ASP A 71 -2.84 -8.80 0.00
N ARG A 72 -4.18 -8.81 0.11
CA ARG A 72 -4.89 -10.07 -0.11
C ARG A 72 -4.89 -10.30 -1.61
N VAL A 73 -3.89 -11.04 -2.09
CA VAL A 73 -4.05 -11.89 -3.27
C VAL A 73 -5.23 -12.80 -2.92
N GLU A 74 -6.44 -12.39 -3.30
CA GLU A 74 -7.57 -13.31 -3.28
C GLU A 74 -7.13 -14.54 -4.07
N PRO A 75 -7.35 -15.77 -3.58
CA PRO A 75 -7.27 -16.93 -4.45
C PRO A 75 -8.21 -16.62 -5.60
N ALA A 76 -7.65 -16.53 -6.81
CA ALA A 76 -8.36 -16.15 -8.00
C ALA A 76 -9.69 -16.88 -8.02
N GLN A 77 -10.79 -16.13 -7.95
CA GLN A 77 -12.06 -16.66 -8.43
C GLN A 77 -11.75 -17.28 -9.79
N PRO A 78 -12.23 -18.50 -10.11
CA PRO A 78 -11.93 -19.12 -11.39
C PRO A 78 -12.37 -18.11 -12.44
N ALA A 79 -11.37 -17.49 -13.07
CA ALA A 79 -11.64 -16.54 -14.12
C ALA A 79 -12.52 -17.27 -15.14
N PRO A 80 -13.42 -16.55 -15.86
CA PRO A 80 -13.95 -17.10 -17.11
C PRO A 80 -12.77 -17.73 -17.85
N VAL A 81 -12.95 -18.91 -18.45
CA VAL A 81 -11.86 -19.74 -18.99
C VAL A 81 -11.17 -18.99 -20.15
N LEU A 82 -10.37 -18.00 -19.78
CA LEU A 82 -9.59 -17.18 -20.69
C LEU A 82 -8.40 -18.05 -21.08
N SER A 83 -8.18 -18.14 -22.38
CA SER A 83 -7.00 -18.78 -22.92
C SER A 83 -5.73 -18.16 -22.29
N GLU A 84 -4.63 -18.92 -22.24
CA GLU A 84 -3.38 -18.45 -21.63
C GLU A 84 -2.91 -17.12 -22.24
N GLU A 85 -3.09 -16.97 -23.55
CA GLU A 85 -2.77 -15.76 -24.29
C GLU A 85 -3.63 -14.56 -23.85
N SER A 86 -4.95 -14.76 -23.68
CA SER A 86 -5.87 -13.75 -23.18
C SER A 86 -5.55 -13.29 -21.75
N ARG A 87 -5.07 -14.21 -20.89
CA ARG A 87 -4.59 -13.86 -19.54
C ARG A 87 -3.35 -12.96 -19.59
N ILE A 88 -2.43 -13.24 -20.50
CA ILE A 88 -1.22 -12.42 -20.70
C ILE A 88 -1.61 -11.02 -21.20
N VAL A 89 -2.56 -10.92 -22.14
CA VAL A 89 -3.08 -9.63 -22.61
C VAL A 89 -3.74 -8.84 -21.48
N ALA A 90 -4.57 -9.48 -20.65
CA ALA A 90 -5.21 -8.83 -19.51
C ALA A 90 -4.18 -8.27 -18.50
N ALA A 91 -3.16 -9.06 -18.17
CA ALA A 91 -2.08 -8.64 -17.28
C ALA A 91 -1.27 -7.46 -17.87
N CYS A 92 -0.98 -7.48 -19.16
CA CYS A 92 -0.28 -6.38 -19.83
C CYS A 92 -1.11 -5.09 -19.88
N LEU A 93 -2.43 -5.19 -20.10
CA LEU A 93 -3.35 -4.05 -20.05
C LEU A 93 -3.44 -3.43 -18.65
N GLN A 94 -3.46 -4.27 -17.61
CA GLN A 94 -3.44 -3.82 -16.23
C GLN A 94 -2.13 -3.14 -15.86
N ALA A 95 -1.00 -3.79 -16.14
CA ALA A 95 0.33 -3.23 -15.88
C ALA A 95 0.55 -1.92 -16.65
N ALA A 96 0.03 -1.79 -17.87
CA ALA A 96 0.09 -0.53 -18.62
C ALA A 96 -0.66 0.61 -17.92
N ARG A 97 -1.82 0.32 -17.31
CA ARG A 97 -2.59 1.30 -16.52
C ARG A 97 -1.87 1.70 -15.24
N GLU A 98 -1.31 0.73 -14.52
CA GLU A 98 -0.62 0.94 -13.25
C GLU A 98 0.68 1.73 -13.42
N HIS A 99 1.42 1.46 -14.50
CA HIS A 99 2.70 2.11 -14.80
C HIS A 99 2.58 3.31 -15.76
N GLY A 100 1.36 3.68 -16.17
CA GLY A 100 1.11 4.85 -17.03
C GLY A 100 1.60 4.71 -18.48
N PHE A 101 1.77 3.49 -18.98
CA PHE A 101 2.14 3.26 -20.37
C PHE A 101 0.94 3.49 -21.30
N GLN A 102 1.12 4.34 -22.31
CA GLN A 102 0.09 4.60 -23.33
C GLN A 102 -0.14 3.41 -24.27
N ASP A 103 0.90 2.62 -24.54
CA ASP A 103 0.81 1.42 -25.38
C ASP A 103 1.08 0.15 -24.55
N PRO A 104 0.03 -0.64 -24.24
CA PRO A 104 0.14 -1.91 -23.54
C PRO A 104 1.01 -2.96 -24.26
N PHE A 105 1.20 -2.82 -25.58
CA PHE A 105 2.10 -3.68 -26.34
C PHE A 105 3.55 -3.55 -25.87
N ARG A 106 3.99 -2.37 -25.40
CA ARG A 106 5.36 -2.21 -24.88
C ARG A 106 5.62 -3.10 -23.67
N VAL A 107 4.60 -3.33 -22.84
CA VAL A 107 4.69 -4.23 -21.68
C VAL A 107 4.86 -5.68 -22.14
N ALA A 108 4.09 -6.12 -23.14
CA ALA A 108 4.19 -7.45 -23.72
C ALA A 108 5.55 -7.69 -24.42
N GLN A 109 6.06 -6.66 -25.11
CA GLN A 109 7.36 -6.70 -25.77
C GLN A 109 8.51 -6.85 -24.77
N MET A 110 8.46 -6.12 -23.64
CA MET A 110 9.50 -6.19 -22.60
C MET A 110 9.51 -7.51 -21.84
N GLY A 111 8.36 -8.19 -21.72
CA GLY A 111 8.24 -9.42 -20.95
C GLY A 111 8.74 -10.68 -21.67
N LYS A 112 8.15 -11.02 -22.82
CA LYS A 112 8.37 -12.31 -23.51
C LYS A 112 8.78 -12.18 -24.98
N GLY A 113 9.11 -10.97 -25.46
CA GLY A 113 9.50 -10.76 -26.86
C GLY A 113 8.37 -11.01 -27.87
N TRP A 114 7.14 -10.67 -27.48
CA TRP A 114 5.96 -10.87 -28.33
C TRP A 114 6.05 -10.03 -29.61
N THR A 115 5.71 -10.65 -30.74
CA THR A 115 5.57 -9.90 -32.01
C THR A 115 4.25 -9.13 -32.01
N ARG A 116 4.16 -8.08 -32.83
CA ARG A 116 2.96 -7.25 -32.92
C ARG A 116 1.75 -8.06 -33.41
N GLU A 117 1.97 -8.97 -34.35
CA GLU A 117 0.93 -9.86 -34.89
C GLU A 117 0.38 -10.81 -33.81
N GLN A 118 1.25 -11.44 -33.00
CA GLN A 118 0.84 -12.29 -31.89
C GLN A 118 0.03 -11.52 -30.83
N TRP A 119 0.42 -10.28 -30.56
CA TRP A 119 -0.29 -9.41 -29.64
C TRP A 119 -1.68 -9.02 -30.15
N ASP A 120 -1.79 -8.61 -31.42
CA ASP A 120 -3.05 -8.17 -31.99
C ASP A 120 -4.05 -9.34 -32.10
N ASP A 121 -3.59 -10.54 -32.47
CA ASP A 121 -4.37 -11.78 -32.45
C ASP A 121 -4.87 -12.14 -31.05
N ALA A 122 -3.98 -12.15 -30.05
CA ALA A 122 -4.34 -12.45 -28.67
C ALA A 122 -5.29 -11.40 -28.07
N ARG A 123 -5.13 -10.13 -28.46
CA ARG A 123 -6.01 -9.04 -28.04
C ARG A 123 -7.39 -9.16 -28.65
N LEU A 124 -7.49 -9.64 -29.89
CA LEU A 124 -8.77 -9.92 -30.54
C LEU A 124 -9.50 -11.07 -29.83
N ARG A 125 -8.79 -12.16 -29.50
CA ARG A 125 -9.34 -13.29 -28.71
C ARG A 125 -9.79 -12.83 -27.33
N TYR A 126 -8.96 -12.05 -26.63
CA TYR A 126 -9.32 -11.46 -25.33
C TYR A 126 -10.59 -10.61 -25.40
N ALA A 127 -10.77 -9.81 -26.46
CA ALA A 127 -11.97 -9.00 -26.65
C ALA A 127 -13.22 -9.85 -26.90
N ALA A 128 -13.10 -10.97 -27.62
CA ALA A 128 -14.19 -11.92 -27.84
C ALA A 128 -14.57 -12.65 -26.55
N GLU A 129 -13.59 -13.25 -25.86
CA GLU A 129 -13.81 -14.00 -24.62
C GLU A 129 -14.37 -13.10 -23.50
N ARG A 130 -13.94 -11.83 -23.43
CA ARG A 130 -14.46 -10.86 -22.48
C ARG A 130 -15.90 -10.43 -22.78
N ARG A 131 -16.31 -10.43 -24.05
CA ARG A 131 -17.69 -10.13 -24.45
C ARG A 131 -18.63 -11.26 -24.06
N ASP A 132 -18.19 -12.50 -24.25
CA ASP A 132 -18.96 -13.70 -23.89
C ASP A 132 -19.10 -13.88 -22.38
N ALA A 133 -18.12 -13.41 -21.59
CA ALA A 133 -18.17 -13.47 -20.13
C ALA A 133 -19.09 -12.42 -19.46
N VAL A 134 -19.64 -11.46 -20.22
CA VAL A 134 -20.50 -10.38 -19.70
C VAL A 134 -21.99 -10.63 -19.99
N MET A 135 -22.30 -11.62 -20.83
CA MET A 135 -23.66 -12.10 -21.11
C MET A 135 -24.04 -13.24 -20.17
#